data_AF-A0A8H6D1Q3-F1
#
_entry.id   AF-A0A8H6D1Q3-F1
#
_cell.length_a   1.000
_cell.length_b   1.000
_cell.length_c   1.000
_cell.angle_alpha   90.00
_cell.angle_beta   90.00
_cell.angle_gamma   90.00
#
_symmetry.space_group_name_H-M   'P 1'
#
loop_
_entity.id
_entity.type
_entity.pdbx_description
1 polymer ?
#
loop_
_entity_poly.entity_id
_entity_poly.type
_entity_poly.pdbx_seq_one_letter_code
_entity_poly.pdbx_strand_id
1 'polypeptide(L)'
;MAGPDTIKQRRVRPENLNVAKQSMANPPPTTRTVTWHDIPDWRQDNKYILTGYRPLEDDYFQVLKSLTFLHNETCNVYTHLIGAVLLPCFATAILRSIYVLQYVDVTRTDFIMFGIYFCSAESCLVFSAAYHLTESHSHEVEQFWHRRDLLGIVIVIVGTFIPGIYYIFSCEPILLKVHWAIVGHLVHSDTPSVVKE
;
A
#
# COMPACT_ATOMS: atom_id res chain seq x y z
N MET A 1 -79.31 -11.19 28.09
CA MET A 1 -78.88 -12.44 28.75
C MET A 1 -77.54 -12.82 28.12
N ALA A 2 -76.46 -12.61 28.88
CA ALA A 2 -75.09 -12.83 28.46
C ALA A 2 -74.69 -14.30 28.67
N GLY A 3 -73.99 -14.89 27.70
CA GLY A 3 -73.37 -16.22 27.77
C GLY A 3 -71.84 -16.10 27.68
N PRO A 4 -71.07 -17.05 28.26
CA PRO A 4 -69.86 -16.72 29.01
C PRO A 4 -68.55 -16.74 28.19
N ASP A 5 -67.63 -15.90 28.66
CA ASP A 5 -66.22 -15.83 28.29
C ASP A 5 -65.46 -17.14 28.60
N THR A 6 -64.72 -17.65 27.61
CA THR A 6 -63.65 -18.64 27.86
C THR A 6 -62.36 -18.24 27.16
N ILE A 7 -61.50 -17.56 27.91
CA ILE A 7 -60.08 -17.34 27.59
C ILE A 7 -59.35 -18.68 27.78
N LYS A 8 -58.95 -19.34 26.69
CA LYS A 8 -58.01 -20.47 26.76
C LYS A 8 -56.59 -19.94 26.86
N GLN A 9 -56.06 -19.94 28.09
CA GLN A 9 -54.64 -19.77 28.41
C GLN A 9 -53.77 -20.72 27.56
N ARG A 10 -52.89 -20.14 26.73
CA ARG A 10 -51.82 -20.87 26.06
C ARG A 10 -50.77 -21.26 27.10
N ARG A 11 -50.79 -22.52 27.54
CA ARG A 11 -49.78 -23.14 28.40
C ARG A 11 -48.43 -23.10 27.66
N VAL A 12 -47.53 -22.20 28.06
CA VAL A 12 -46.13 -22.17 27.61
C VAL A 12 -45.45 -23.41 28.18
N ARG A 13 -44.95 -24.28 27.31
CA ARG A 13 -44.11 -25.43 27.65
C ARG A 13 -42.75 -24.88 28.12
N PRO A 14 -42.18 -25.30 29.27
CA PRO A 14 -40.86 -24.86 29.67
C PRO A 14 -39.83 -25.63 28.85
N GLU A 15 -39.54 -25.15 27.64
CA GLU A 15 -38.38 -25.59 26.88
C GLU A 15 -37.15 -24.85 27.40
N ASN A 16 -36.36 -25.59 28.19
CA ASN A 16 -34.90 -25.53 28.22
C ASN A 16 -34.25 -24.21 28.69
N LEU A 17 -34.51 -23.83 29.94
CA LEU A 17 -33.68 -22.88 30.71
C LEU A 17 -32.23 -23.38 30.96
N ASN A 18 -31.91 -24.60 30.52
CA ASN A 18 -30.58 -25.21 30.64
C ASN A 18 -29.70 -25.06 29.39
N VAL A 19 -30.22 -24.57 28.27
CA VAL A 19 -29.40 -24.23 27.08
C VAL A 19 -28.76 -22.84 27.22
N ALA A 20 -29.38 -21.95 28.00
CA ALA A 20 -28.89 -20.60 28.25
C ALA A 20 -27.71 -20.51 29.25
N LYS A 21 -27.21 -21.65 29.77
CA LYS A 21 -26.12 -21.70 30.76
C LYS A 21 -24.85 -22.41 30.29
N GLN A 22 -24.75 -22.74 29.01
CA GLN A 22 -23.50 -23.21 28.38
C GLN A 22 -23.10 -22.29 27.23
N SER A 23 -22.58 -21.11 27.59
CA SER A 23 -21.52 -20.43 26.84
C SER A 23 -21.01 -19.24 27.65
N MET A 24 -20.50 -19.51 28.86
CA MET A 24 -19.36 -18.75 29.39
C MET A 24 -18.11 -19.57 29.07
N ALA A 25 -17.95 -19.94 27.80
CA ALA A 25 -16.62 -20.20 27.29
C ALA A 25 -15.90 -18.86 27.32
N ASN A 26 -14.61 -18.87 27.69
CA ASN A 26 -13.73 -17.72 27.51
C ASN A 26 -14.03 -17.07 26.16
N PRO A 27 -14.03 -15.72 26.05
CA PRO A 27 -14.16 -15.09 24.74
C PRO A 27 -13.17 -15.80 23.82
N PRO A 28 -13.60 -16.26 22.62
CA PRO A 28 -12.69 -16.89 21.68
C PRO A 28 -11.48 -15.98 21.54
N PRO A 29 -10.25 -16.52 21.47
CA PRO A 29 -9.05 -15.69 21.33
C PRO A 29 -9.34 -14.69 20.22
N THR A 30 -9.32 -13.39 20.54
CA THR A 30 -9.61 -12.33 19.59
C THR A 30 -8.69 -12.56 18.40
N THR A 31 -9.27 -13.02 17.29
CA THR A 31 -8.51 -13.35 16.10
C THR A 31 -7.88 -12.05 15.61
N ARG A 32 -6.56 -12.05 15.41
CA ARG A 32 -5.82 -10.86 14.95
C ARG A 32 -6.22 -10.42 13.54
N THR A 33 -6.93 -11.28 12.82
CA THR A 33 -7.44 -11.06 11.47
C THR A 33 -8.92 -11.41 11.37
N VAL A 34 -9.58 -10.87 10.35
CA VAL A 34 -11.02 -11.01 10.06
C VAL A 34 -11.27 -11.58 8.65
N THR A 35 -12.52 -11.89 8.34
CA THR A 35 -12.92 -12.42 7.02
C THR A 35 -13.25 -11.31 6.03
N TRP A 36 -13.33 -11.64 4.74
CA TRP A 36 -13.70 -10.71 3.67
C TRP A 36 -15.09 -10.07 3.87
N HIS A 37 -16.01 -10.75 4.55
CA HIS A 37 -17.34 -10.20 4.84
C HIS A 37 -17.35 -9.24 6.03
N ASP A 38 -16.29 -9.24 6.85
CA ASP A 38 -16.18 -8.44 8.07
C ASP A 38 -15.43 -7.12 7.84
N ILE A 39 -14.91 -6.89 6.63
CA ILE A 39 -14.22 -5.66 6.25
C ILE A 39 -15.17 -4.72 5.50
N PRO A 40 -14.96 -3.39 5.57
CA PRO A 40 -15.78 -2.45 4.83
C PRO A 40 -15.58 -2.60 3.32
N ASP A 41 -16.62 -2.24 2.56
CA ASP A 41 -16.68 -2.42 1.10
C ASP A 41 -15.50 -1.79 0.34
N TRP A 42 -14.95 -0.66 0.82
CA TRP A 42 -13.80 -0.01 0.19
C TRP A 42 -12.49 -0.81 0.29
N ARG A 43 -12.42 -1.84 1.15
CA ARG A 43 -11.30 -2.79 1.21
C ARG A 43 -11.60 -4.15 0.58
N GLN A 44 -12.80 -4.34 0.04
CA GLN A 44 -13.18 -5.60 -0.62
C GLN A 44 -12.65 -5.64 -2.06
N ASP A 45 -11.34 -5.50 -2.22
CA ASP A 45 -10.62 -5.42 -3.48
C ASP A 45 -10.66 -6.74 -4.28
N ASN A 46 -10.49 -7.86 -3.59
CA ASN A 46 -10.32 -9.18 -4.19
C ASN A 46 -11.18 -10.23 -3.47
N LYS A 47 -12.33 -10.56 -4.08
CA LYS A 47 -13.28 -11.59 -3.58
C LYS A 47 -12.69 -13.00 -3.41
N TYR A 48 -11.50 -13.28 -3.94
CA TYR A 48 -10.84 -14.58 -3.81
C TYR A 48 -9.98 -14.68 -2.55
N ILE A 49 -9.67 -13.55 -1.89
CA ILE A 49 -9.03 -13.53 -0.57
C ILE A 49 -10.15 -13.59 0.46
N LEU A 50 -10.34 -14.75 1.09
CA LEU A 50 -11.52 -15.00 1.94
C LEU A 50 -11.29 -14.60 3.41
N THR A 51 -10.04 -14.60 3.87
CA THR A 51 -9.67 -14.41 5.28
C THR A 51 -8.27 -13.80 5.39
N GLY A 52 -7.92 -13.34 6.59
CA GLY A 52 -6.57 -12.84 6.88
C GLY A 52 -6.47 -11.31 6.80
N TYR A 53 -7.59 -10.62 6.65
CA TYR A 53 -7.63 -9.16 6.65
C TYR A 53 -7.34 -8.60 8.04
N ARG A 54 -6.63 -7.48 8.10
CA ARG A 54 -6.49 -6.72 9.35
C ARG A 54 -7.83 -6.06 9.71
N PRO A 55 -8.25 -6.06 10.98
CA PRO A 55 -9.34 -5.19 11.45
C PRO A 55 -9.05 -3.72 11.13
N LEU A 56 -10.07 -2.87 11.19
CA LEU A 56 -9.86 -1.42 11.17
C LEU A 56 -9.14 -0.99 12.46
N GLU A 57 -8.08 -0.21 12.31
CA GLU A 57 -7.25 0.26 13.43
C GLU A 57 -6.90 1.74 13.22
N ASP A 58 -7.49 2.63 14.02
CA ASP A 58 -7.27 4.08 13.95
C ASP A 58 -5.98 4.53 14.67
N ASP A 59 -5.23 3.59 15.24
CA ASP A 59 -3.94 3.82 15.87
C ASP A 59 -2.79 3.32 14.97
N TYR A 60 -1.94 4.25 14.51
CA TYR A 60 -0.74 3.94 13.75
C TYR A 60 0.21 2.97 14.49
N PHE A 61 0.24 2.96 15.82
CA PHE A 61 1.06 2.01 16.55
C PHE A 61 0.55 0.57 16.38
N GLN A 62 -0.77 0.38 16.35
CA GLN A 62 -1.40 -0.91 16.09
C GLN A 62 -1.19 -1.36 14.65
N VAL A 63 -1.25 -0.41 13.70
CA VAL A 63 -0.85 -0.64 12.32
C VAL A 63 0.61 -1.11 12.22
N LEU A 64 1.56 -0.44 12.89
CA LEU A 64 2.97 -0.86 12.91
C LEU A 64 3.15 -2.24 13.56
N LYS A 65 2.39 -2.53 14.62
CA LYS A 65 2.39 -3.85 15.27
C LYS A 65 1.94 -4.96 14.34
N SER A 66 1.20 -4.65 13.26
CA SER A 66 0.81 -5.65 12.26
C SER A 66 1.98 -6.30 11.53
N LEU A 67 3.15 -5.64 11.50
CA LEU A 67 4.40 -6.24 11.01
C LEU A 67 4.80 -7.51 11.79
N THR A 68 4.28 -7.71 13.00
CA THR A 68 4.65 -8.86 13.86
C THR A 68 3.77 -10.09 13.66
N PHE A 69 2.79 -10.05 12.76
CA PHE A 69 1.93 -11.20 12.46
C PHE A 69 1.53 -11.28 10.98
N LEU A 70 1.06 -12.46 10.55
CA LEU A 70 0.67 -12.69 9.16
C LEU A 70 -0.75 -12.21 8.88
N HIS A 71 -0.91 -11.51 7.75
CA HIS A 71 -2.17 -10.98 7.21
C HIS A 71 -2.11 -10.98 5.67
N ASN A 72 -3.23 -10.67 5.01
CA ASN A 72 -3.36 -10.65 3.54
C ASN A 72 -2.32 -9.76 2.85
N GLU A 73 -2.01 -8.60 3.44
CA GLU A 73 -1.03 -7.64 2.91
C GLU A 73 0.44 -7.93 3.30
N THR A 74 0.76 -9.01 4.05
CA THR A 74 2.12 -9.19 4.59
C THR A 74 3.17 -9.23 3.48
N CYS A 75 2.91 -9.96 2.40
CA CYS A 75 3.85 -10.04 1.29
C CYS A 75 4.06 -8.65 0.67
N ASN A 76 2.97 -7.94 0.35
CA ASN A 76 3.01 -6.60 -0.24
C ASN A 76 3.78 -5.61 0.64
N VAL A 77 3.57 -5.63 1.95
CA VAL A 77 4.35 -4.79 2.88
C VAL A 77 5.82 -5.15 2.84
N TYR A 78 6.17 -6.43 3.03
CA TYR A 78 7.56 -6.83 3.20
C TYR A 78 8.39 -6.74 1.92
N THR A 79 7.83 -7.04 0.75
CA THR A 79 8.57 -6.93 -0.52
C THR A 79 9.03 -5.50 -0.78
N HIS A 80 8.16 -4.51 -0.52
CA HIS A 80 8.48 -3.11 -0.70
C HIS A 80 9.30 -2.53 0.46
N LEU A 81 8.99 -2.89 1.71
CA LEU A 81 9.71 -2.41 2.90
C LEU A 81 11.17 -2.88 2.93
N ILE A 82 11.42 -4.16 2.63
CA ILE A 82 12.80 -4.68 2.55
C ILE A 82 13.56 -3.95 1.44
N GLY A 83 12.91 -3.73 0.29
CA GLY A 83 13.46 -2.91 -0.79
C GLY A 83 13.87 -1.52 -0.31
N ALA A 84 12.96 -0.78 0.32
CA ALA A 84 13.20 0.57 0.82
C ALA A 84 14.33 0.64 1.86
N VAL A 85 14.50 -0.41 2.69
CA VAL A 85 15.59 -0.45 3.67
C VAL A 85 16.94 -0.74 3.00
N LEU A 86 16.98 -1.66 2.03
CA LEU A 86 18.23 -2.12 1.42
C LEU A 86 18.72 -1.24 0.27
N LEU A 87 17.82 -0.61 -0.49
CA LEU A 87 18.16 0.17 -1.67
C LEU A 87 19.10 1.35 -1.38
N PRO A 88 18.95 2.14 -0.30
CA PRO A 88 19.89 3.22 0.02
C PRO A 88 21.31 2.71 0.31
N CYS A 89 21.43 1.56 0.99
CA CYS A 89 22.72 0.92 1.25
C CYS A 89 23.35 0.44 -0.06
N PHE A 90 22.56 -0.23 -0.92
CA PHE A 90 23.01 -0.69 -2.23
C PHE A 90 23.45 0.48 -3.12
N ALA A 91 22.62 1.53 -3.24
CA ALA A 91 22.91 2.73 -4.02
C ALA A 91 24.21 3.40 -3.55
N THR A 92 24.37 3.56 -2.23
CA THR A 92 25.59 4.13 -1.65
C THR A 92 26.83 3.29 -1.96
N ALA A 93 26.73 1.96 -1.85
CA ALA A 93 27.84 1.06 -2.16
C ALA A 93 28.24 1.12 -3.64
N ILE A 94 27.27 1.20 -4.56
CA ILE A 94 27.52 1.35 -5.99
C ILE A 94 28.17 2.71 -6.29
N LEU A 95 27.59 3.81 -5.82
CA LEU A 95 28.13 5.16 -6.06
C LEU A 95 29.54 5.32 -5.47
N ARG A 96 29.79 4.77 -4.29
CA ARG A 96 31.12 4.74 -3.68
C ARG A 96 32.11 3.93 -4.51
N SER A 97 31.70 2.76 -5.01
CA SER A 97 32.56 1.93 -5.87
C SER A 97 32.94 2.67 -7.15
N ILE A 98 31.97 3.32 -7.82
CA ILE A 98 32.22 4.13 -9.02
C ILE A 98 33.20 5.28 -8.71
N TYR A 99 32.99 5.98 -7.59
CA TYR A 99 33.85 7.09 -7.18
C TYR A 99 35.29 6.65 -6.89
N VAL A 100 35.48 5.55 -6.16
CA VAL A 100 36.81 5.06 -5.75
C VAL A 100 37.59 4.44 -6.90
N LEU A 101 36.91 3.71 -7.80
CA LEU A 101 37.57 3.03 -8.93
C LEU A 101 38.04 3.98 -10.03
N GLN A 102 37.64 5.26 -9.99
CA GLN A 102 38.06 6.31 -10.93
C GLN A 102 37.99 5.86 -12.40
N TYR A 103 36.85 5.29 -12.79
CA TYR A 103 36.62 4.92 -14.20
C TYR A 103 36.84 6.13 -15.11
N VAL A 104 37.53 5.90 -16.23
CA VAL A 104 37.74 6.90 -17.27
C VAL A 104 36.38 7.32 -17.83
N ASP A 105 36.20 8.62 -18.09
CA ASP A 105 34.98 9.23 -18.64
C ASP A 105 33.75 9.29 -17.72
N VAL A 106 33.87 8.98 -16.42
CA VAL A 106 32.77 9.25 -15.45
C VAL A 106 32.75 10.72 -15.05
N THR A 107 31.60 11.35 -15.22
CA THR A 107 31.36 12.76 -14.94
C THR A 107 30.43 12.97 -13.75
N ARG A 108 30.30 14.22 -13.29
CA ARG A 108 29.29 14.59 -12.28
C ARG A 108 27.85 14.31 -12.77
N THR A 109 27.61 14.35 -14.08
CA THR A 109 26.30 14.08 -14.67
C THR A 109 25.89 12.63 -14.40
N ASP A 110 26.82 11.68 -14.44
CA ASP A 110 26.55 10.28 -14.13
C ASP A 110 26.03 10.09 -12.71
N PHE A 111 26.65 10.76 -11.73
CA PHE A 111 26.17 10.74 -10.34
C PHE A 111 24.77 11.34 -10.20
N ILE A 112 24.45 12.38 -10.97
CA ILE A 112 23.10 12.96 -11.00
C ILE A 112 22.10 11.96 -11.60
N MET A 113 22.46 11.30 -12.70
CA MET A 113 21.61 10.31 -13.39
C MET A 113 21.32 9.09 -12.51
N PHE A 114 22.35 8.53 -11.86
CA PHE A 114 22.17 7.48 -10.86
C PHE A 114 21.36 7.97 -9.66
N GLY A 115 21.58 9.20 -9.21
CA GLY A 115 20.79 9.82 -8.14
C GLY A 115 19.30 9.86 -8.47
N ILE A 116 18.94 10.33 -9.67
CA ILE A 116 17.54 10.36 -10.14
C ILE A 116 16.96 8.94 -10.18
N TYR A 117 17.69 7.97 -10.73
CA TYR A 117 17.28 6.57 -10.77
C TYR A 117 16.97 6.04 -9.36
N PHE A 118 17.95 6.10 -8.45
CA PHE A 118 17.82 5.53 -7.11
C PHE A 118 16.77 6.25 -6.26
N CYS A 119 16.71 7.59 -6.31
CA CYS A 119 15.70 8.36 -5.58
C CYS A 119 14.27 8.07 -6.08
N SER A 120 14.11 7.87 -7.39
CA SER A 120 12.80 7.53 -7.97
C SER A 120 12.33 6.14 -7.55
N ALA A 121 13.22 5.15 -7.59
CA ALA A 121 12.95 3.79 -7.13
C ALA A 121 12.66 3.74 -5.62
N GLU A 122 13.46 4.47 -4.82
CA GLU A 122 13.25 4.59 -3.37
C GLU A 122 11.87 5.18 -3.05
N SER A 123 11.49 6.26 -3.73
CA SER A 123 10.19 6.90 -3.52
C SER A 123 9.04 5.93 -3.80
N CYS A 124 9.15 5.12 -4.87
CA CYS A 124 8.15 4.10 -5.20
C CYS A 124 8.05 3.02 -4.11
N LEU A 125 9.18 2.51 -3.62
CA LEU A 125 9.21 1.48 -2.58
C LEU A 125 8.62 2.00 -1.26
N VAL A 126 8.99 3.22 -0.86
CA VAL A 126 8.50 3.85 0.38
C VAL A 126 6.99 4.10 0.30
N PHE A 127 6.48 4.67 -0.79
CA PHE A 127 5.06 4.95 -0.93
C PHE A 127 4.22 3.67 -0.96
N SER A 128 4.69 2.62 -1.64
CA SER A 128 4.01 1.32 -1.67
C SER A 128 4.01 0.64 -0.30
N ALA A 129 5.16 0.59 0.38
CA ALA A 129 5.25 0.03 1.72
C ALA A 129 4.34 0.78 2.72
N ALA A 130 4.29 2.12 2.64
CA ALA A 130 3.42 2.93 3.48
C ALA A 130 1.94 2.65 3.20
N TYR A 131 1.54 2.52 1.93
CA TYR A 131 0.17 2.18 1.55
C TYR A 131 -0.26 0.82 2.10
N HIS A 132 0.43 -0.25 1.72
CA HIS A 132 0.06 -1.61 2.15
C HIS A 132 0.13 -1.80 3.67
N LEU A 133 0.94 -1.01 4.37
CA LEU A 133 1.00 -1.02 5.83
C LEU A 133 -0.22 -0.30 6.44
N THR A 134 -0.57 0.89 5.93
CA THR A 134 -1.59 1.77 6.51
C THR A 134 -3.00 1.58 5.95
N GLU A 135 -3.18 0.69 4.97
CA GLU A 135 -4.45 0.39 4.29
C GLU A 135 -5.59 -0.04 5.25
N SER A 136 -5.27 -0.57 6.44
CA SER A 136 -6.27 -0.89 7.46
C SER A 136 -6.64 0.24 8.42
N HIS A 137 -6.13 1.46 8.22
CA HIS A 137 -6.31 2.54 9.19
C HIS A 137 -7.71 3.17 9.15
N SER A 138 -7.94 4.06 8.20
CA SER A 138 -9.25 4.66 7.90
C SER A 138 -9.36 4.85 6.40
N HIS A 139 -10.58 5.09 5.90
CA HIS A 139 -10.80 5.27 4.48
C HIS A 139 -10.04 6.48 3.92
N GLU A 140 -9.91 7.56 4.68
CA GLU A 140 -9.16 8.77 4.27
C GLU A 140 -7.66 8.51 4.17
N VAL A 141 -7.11 7.75 5.14
CA VAL A 141 -5.69 7.39 5.18
C VAL A 141 -5.37 6.42 4.05
N GLU A 142 -6.22 5.42 3.83
CA GLU A 142 -6.12 4.48 2.70
C GLU A 142 -6.08 5.25 1.38
N GLN A 143 -7.05 6.14 1.12
CA GLN A 143 -7.10 6.89 -0.13
C GLN A 143 -5.89 7.80 -0.34
N PHE A 144 -5.42 8.44 0.74
CA PHE A 144 -4.25 9.30 0.68
C PHE A 144 -2.99 8.53 0.29
N TRP A 145 -2.73 7.39 0.93
CA TRP A 145 -1.57 6.58 0.62
C TRP A 145 -1.70 5.82 -0.69
N HIS A 146 -2.91 5.37 -1.06
CA HIS A 146 -3.18 4.75 -2.36
C HIS A 146 -2.80 5.70 -3.51
N ARG A 147 -3.19 6.98 -3.42
CA ARG A 147 -2.79 8.00 -4.42
C ARG A 147 -1.27 8.19 -4.46
N ARG A 148 -0.59 8.09 -3.33
CA ARG A 148 0.89 8.21 -3.26
C ARG A 148 1.59 6.99 -3.84
N ASP A 149 1.05 5.80 -3.61
CA ASP A 149 1.57 4.57 -4.20
C ASP A 149 1.50 4.62 -5.73
N LEU A 150 0.33 5.01 -6.27
CA LEU A 150 0.15 5.27 -7.70
C LEU A 150 1.10 6.36 -8.22
N LEU A 151 1.28 7.44 -7.45
CA LEU A 151 2.26 8.49 -7.79
C LEU A 151 3.70 7.95 -7.79
N GLY A 152 4.03 7.03 -6.87
CA GLY A 152 5.34 6.37 -6.81
C GLY A 152 5.66 5.61 -8.09
N ILE A 153 4.68 4.91 -8.65
CA ILE A 153 4.80 4.22 -9.96
C ILE A 153 5.12 5.24 -11.07
N VAL A 154 4.41 6.37 -11.12
CA VAL A 154 4.69 7.42 -12.11
C VAL A 154 6.09 8.00 -11.94
N ILE A 155 6.50 8.28 -10.69
CA ILE A 155 7.84 8.81 -10.37
C ILE A 155 8.94 7.85 -10.83
N VAL A 156 8.84 6.54 -10.56
CA VAL A 156 9.87 5.59 -10.97
C VAL A 156 9.90 5.39 -12.49
N ILE A 157 8.75 5.42 -13.17
CA ILE A 157 8.70 5.35 -14.64
C ILE A 157 9.44 6.55 -15.25
N VAL A 158 9.08 7.78 -14.86
CA VAL A 158 9.74 8.99 -15.37
C VAL A 158 11.21 9.04 -14.97
N GLY A 159 11.51 8.73 -13.71
CA GLY A 159 12.85 8.76 -13.14
C GLY A 159 13.81 7.74 -13.74
N THR A 160 13.31 6.62 -14.28
CA THR A 160 14.14 5.64 -15.00
C THR A 160 14.34 6.01 -16.47
N PHE A 161 13.37 6.67 -17.11
CA PHE A 161 13.53 7.16 -18.48
C PHE A 161 14.59 8.25 -18.62
N ILE A 162 14.71 9.17 -17.66
CA ILE A 162 15.70 10.27 -17.71
C ILE A 162 17.14 9.75 -17.89
N PRO A 163 17.70 8.90 -16.99
CA PRO A 163 19.02 8.33 -17.14
C PRO A 163 19.09 7.33 -18.31
N GLY A 164 18.02 6.58 -18.57
CA GLY A 164 17.96 5.67 -19.72
C GLY A 164 18.18 6.39 -21.05
N ILE A 165 17.47 7.50 -21.29
CA ILE A 165 17.61 8.32 -22.50
C ILE A 165 19.02 8.93 -22.58
N TYR A 166 19.55 9.41 -21.44
CA TYR A 166 20.89 9.99 -21.38
C TYR A 166 21.96 8.99 -21.86
N TYR A 167 21.93 7.75 -21.35
CA TYR A 167 22.94 6.75 -21.71
C TYR A 167 22.72 6.16 -23.10
N ILE A 168 21.48 5.84 -23.49
CA ILE A 168 21.16 5.21 -24.77
C ILE A 168 21.45 6.14 -25.96
N PHE A 169 21.10 7.43 -25.84
CA PHE A 169 21.20 8.40 -26.95
C PHE A 169 22.36 9.39 -26.77
N SER A 170 23.35 9.05 -25.95
CA SER A 170 24.54 9.89 -25.69
C SER A 170 25.27 10.31 -26.98
N CYS A 171 25.32 9.44 -27.99
CA CYS A 171 25.94 9.73 -29.30
C CYS A 171 24.98 10.37 -30.33
N GLU A 172 23.69 10.46 -30.04
CA GLU A 172 22.64 10.83 -31.01
C GLU A 172 21.80 12.02 -30.50
N PRO A 173 22.29 13.27 -30.65
CA PRO A 173 21.74 14.44 -29.97
C PRO A 173 20.32 14.81 -30.40
N ILE A 174 19.90 14.45 -31.61
CA ILE A 174 18.53 14.69 -32.10
C ILE A 174 17.56 13.75 -31.38
N LEU A 175 17.88 12.45 -31.34
CA LEU A 175 17.07 11.44 -30.67
C LEU A 175 16.95 11.72 -29.17
N LEU A 176 18.04 12.13 -28.53
CA LEU A 176 18.06 12.52 -27.12
C LEU A 176 17.07 13.67 -26.83
N LYS A 177 17.11 14.75 -27.63
CA LYS A 177 16.21 15.91 -27.46
C LYS A 177 14.75 15.53 -27.69
N VAL A 178 14.46 14.71 -28.70
CA VAL A 178 13.10 14.25 -29.00
C VAL A 178 12.54 13.42 -27.84
N HIS A 179 13.30 12.45 -27.32
CA HIS A 179 12.82 11.61 -26.22
C HIS A 179 12.67 12.38 -24.90
N TRP A 180 13.57 13.32 -24.60
CA TRP A 180 13.38 14.22 -23.45
C TRP A 180 12.17 15.13 -23.61
N ALA A 181 11.85 15.61 -24.82
CA ALA A 181 10.63 16.39 -25.05
C ALA A 181 9.37 15.55 -24.82
N ILE A 182 9.37 14.28 -25.23
CA ILE A 182 8.25 13.35 -24.97
C ILE A 182 8.06 13.14 -23.47
N VAL A 183 9.13 12.77 -22.75
CA VAL A 183 9.07 12.55 -21.29
C VAL A 183 8.70 13.83 -20.54
N GLY A 184 9.28 14.97 -20.93
CA GLY A 184 8.98 16.27 -20.33
C GLY A 184 7.54 16.72 -20.56
N HIS A 185 6.99 16.45 -21.74
CA HIS A 185 5.58 16.74 -22.03
C HIS A 185 4.64 15.87 -21.21
N LEU A 186 4.91 14.57 -21.06
CA LEU A 186 4.12 13.67 -20.21
C LEU A 186 4.03 14.20 -18.77
N VAL A 187 5.16 14.64 -18.20
CA VAL A 187 5.19 15.23 -16.86
C VAL A 187 4.38 16.53 -16.77
N HIS A 188 4.41 17.37 -17.82
CA HIS A 188 3.67 18.64 -17.82
C HIS A 188 2.16 18.44 -18.00
N SER A 189 1.74 17.47 -18.82
CA SER A 189 0.33 17.16 -19.05
C SER A 189 -0.37 16.57 -17.83
N ASP A 190 0.38 15.97 -16.91
CA ASP A 190 -0.15 15.37 -15.68
C ASP A 190 -0.30 16.36 -14.52
N THR A 191 0.08 17.64 -14.69
CA THR A 191 -0.29 18.67 -13.72
C THR A 191 -1.76 19.04 -13.91
N PRO A 192 -2.68 18.68 -12.97
CA PRO A 192 -4.05 19.14 -13.07
C PRO A 192 -4.00 20.66 -12.96
N SER A 193 -4.52 21.33 -13.98
CA SER A 193 -4.91 22.73 -13.92
C SER A 193 -5.83 22.87 -12.72
N VAL A 194 -5.27 23.34 -11.59
CA VAL A 194 -6.02 23.70 -10.39
C VAL A 194 -7.13 24.63 -10.86
N VAL A 195 -8.35 24.11 -10.86
CA VAL A 195 -9.56 24.85 -11.16
C VAL A 195 -9.62 25.98 -10.15
N LYS A 196 -9.36 27.18 -10.64
CA LYS A 196 -9.72 28.43 -9.97
C LYS A 196 -11.24 28.53 -10.07
N GLU A 197 -11.93 28.21 -8.98
CA GLU A 197 -13.24 28.79 -8.64
C GLU A 197 -13.22 29.24 -7.18
#